data_AF-A0A2V5SKY8-F1
#
_entry.id   AF-A0A2V5SKY8-F1
#
_cell.length_a   1.000
_cell.length_b   1.000
_cell.length_c   1.000
_cell.angle_alpha   90.00
_cell.angle_beta   90.00
_cell.angle_gamma   90.00
#
_symmetry.space_group_name_H-M   'P 1'
#
loop_
_entity.id
_entity.type
_entity.pdbx_description
1 polymer ?
#
loop_
_entity_poly.entity_id
_entity_poly.type
_entity_poly.pdbx_seq_one_letter_code
_entity_poly.pdbx_strand_id
1 'polypeptide(L)'
;MTHACRAFQHAIESCHFLLRYGIHPESPLYYPLMTAAYVTYSRPFMSNFGVGRLDDSFIPAERLADHKHIMSLRSTFYAHSDAIEPPSSNQPSNAIIVFAKDGELQFALHEMKTLPPGLPLVIDMSRLLLAKAHDEAEEIAAKIGLKANIPDGVYHLNLADEPAPLLVPANV
;
A
#
# COMPACT_ATOMS: atom_id res chain seq x y z
N MET A 1 -5.52 -0.66 13.48
CA MET A 1 -4.12 -0.20 13.35
C MET A 1 -3.13 -1.29 12.99
N THR A 2 -3.08 -2.43 13.69
CA THR A 2 -2.11 -3.51 13.39
C THR A 2 -2.10 -4.01 11.93
N HIS A 3 -3.27 -4.12 11.29
CA HIS A 3 -3.36 -4.45 9.86
C HIS A 3 -2.66 -3.39 8.98
N ALA A 4 -2.80 -2.10 9.31
CA ALA A 4 -2.16 -1.02 8.59
C ALA A 4 -0.63 -1.06 8.76
N CYS A 5 -0.14 -1.26 9.99
CA CYS A 5 1.29 -1.42 10.25
C CYS A 5 1.91 -2.54 9.40
N ARG A 6 1.27 -3.72 9.37
CA ARG A 6 1.74 -4.84 8.54
C ARG A 6 1.75 -4.52 7.05
N ALA A 7 0.73 -3.82 6.57
CA ALA A 7 0.63 -3.43 5.17
C ALA A 7 1.76 -2.48 4.76
N PHE A 8 2.02 -1.43 5.55
CA PHE A 8 3.13 -0.50 5.31
C PHE A 8 4.50 -1.17 5.42
N GLN A 9 4.69 -2.07 6.39
CA GLN A 9 5.92 -2.83 6.53
C GLN A 9 6.20 -3.69 5.29
N HIS A 10 5.21 -4.44 4.79
CA HIS A 10 5.39 -5.24 3.58
C HIS A 10 5.64 -4.39 2.33
N ALA A 11 5.04 -3.20 2.24
CA ALA A 11 5.31 -2.27 1.14
C ALA A 11 6.77 -1.83 1.15
N ILE A 12 7.29 -1.44 2.32
CA ILE A 12 8.70 -1.08 2.54
C ILE A 12 9.63 -2.23 2.13
N GLU A 13 9.34 -3.45 2.58
CA GLU A 13 10.14 -4.65 2.29
C GLU A 13 10.15 -4.97 0.80
N SER A 14 9.00 -4.86 0.13
CA SER A 14 8.86 -5.08 -1.32
C SER A 14 9.71 -4.08 -2.11
N CYS A 15 9.64 -2.79 -1.74
CA CYS A 15 10.46 -1.75 -2.36
C CYS A 15 11.96 -1.95 -2.11
N HIS A 16 12.36 -2.29 -0.88
CA HIS A 16 13.77 -2.57 -0.57
C HIS A 16 14.29 -3.80 -1.28
N PHE A 17 13.47 -4.83 -1.48
CA PHE A 17 13.86 -6.00 -2.25
C PHE A 17 14.18 -5.64 -3.70
N LEU A 18 13.30 -4.86 -4.36
CA LEU A 18 13.53 -4.35 -5.71
C LEU A 18 14.85 -3.57 -5.81
N LEU A 19 15.09 -2.65 -4.88
CA LEU A 19 16.29 -1.81 -4.86
C LEU A 19 17.56 -2.63 -4.57
N ARG A 20 17.53 -3.51 -3.57
CA ARG A 20 18.67 -4.31 -3.13
C ARG A 20 19.18 -5.23 -4.22
N TYR A 21 18.28 -5.83 -4.99
CA TYR A 21 18.63 -6.77 -6.07
C TYR A 21 18.71 -6.10 -7.44
N GLY A 22 18.56 -4.78 -7.53
CA GLY A 22 18.64 -4.04 -8.79
C GLY A 22 17.64 -4.54 -9.85
N ILE A 23 16.44 -4.96 -9.42
CA ILE A 23 15.43 -5.50 -10.33
C ILE A 23 14.98 -4.40 -11.28
N HIS A 24 15.33 -4.54 -12.56
CA HIS A 24 15.06 -3.58 -13.62
C HIS A 24 13.68 -3.84 -14.28
N PRO A 25 12.98 -2.84 -14.86
CA PRO A 25 11.73 -3.02 -15.61
C PRO A 25 11.68 -4.14 -16.66
N GLU A 26 12.83 -4.50 -17.24
CA GLU A 26 12.94 -5.60 -18.21
C GLU A 26 12.93 -6.98 -17.55
N SER A 27 13.05 -7.03 -16.22
CA SER A 27 12.93 -8.28 -15.46
C SER A 27 11.48 -8.71 -15.38
N PRO A 28 11.17 -10.00 -15.59
CA PRO A 28 9.83 -10.54 -15.41
C PRO A 28 9.33 -10.40 -13.96
N LEU A 29 10.23 -10.14 -13.00
CA LEU A 29 9.89 -9.92 -11.59
C LEU A 29 9.53 -8.48 -11.26
N TYR A 30 9.86 -7.52 -12.13
CA TYR A 30 9.69 -6.09 -11.81
C TYR A 30 8.22 -5.73 -11.60
N TYR A 31 7.38 -6.02 -12.59
CA TYR A 31 5.97 -5.65 -12.55
C TYR A 31 5.23 -6.33 -11.38
N PRO A 32 5.35 -7.67 -11.15
CA PRO A 32 4.73 -8.31 -9.99
C PRO A 32 5.14 -7.71 -8.63
N LEU A 33 6.42 -7.38 -8.46
CA LEU A 33 6.93 -6.82 -7.20
C LEU A 33 6.51 -5.36 -7.01
N MET A 34 6.47 -4.56 -8.09
CA MET A 34 5.90 -3.22 -8.05
C MET A 34 4.42 -3.27 -7.71
N THR A 35 3.65 -4.16 -8.33
CA THR A 35 2.25 -4.39 -7.98
C THR A 35 2.11 -4.73 -6.50
N ALA A 36 2.92 -5.65 -5.99
CA ALA A 36 2.91 -6.00 -4.57
C ALA A 36 3.14 -4.77 -3.68
N ALA A 37 4.14 -3.93 -3.99
CA ALA A 37 4.44 -2.72 -3.21
C ALA A 37 3.27 -1.71 -3.19
N TYR A 38 2.71 -1.36 -4.35
CA TYR A 38 1.63 -0.39 -4.45
C TYR A 38 0.32 -0.92 -3.86
N VAL A 39 -0.03 -2.18 -4.14
CA VAL A 39 -1.23 -2.81 -3.57
C VAL A 39 -1.11 -2.90 -2.06
N THR A 40 0.03 -3.37 -1.54
CA THR A 40 0.22 -3.49 -0.08
C THR A 40 0.17 -2.14 0.61
N TYR A 41 0.79 -1.10 0.06
CA TYR A 41 0.66 0.27 0.55
C TYR A 41 -0.80 0.73 0.64
N SER A 42 -1.59 0.49 -0.40
CA SER A 42 -2.98 0.99 -0.49
C SER A 42 -3.97 0.22 0.40
N ARG A 43 -3.65 -1.02 0.81
CA ARG A 43 -4.57 -1.89 1.56
C ARG A 43 -5.26 -1.24 2.77
N PRO A 44 -4.59 -0.42 3.60
CA PRO A 44 -5.24 0.20 4.76
C PRO A 44 -6.34 1.20 4.39
N PHE A 45 -6.29 1.77 3.18
CA PHE A 45 -7.22 2.79 2.68
C PHE A 45 -8.33 2.20 1.82
N MET A 46 -8.24 0.91 1.50
CA MET A 46 -9.24 0.18 0.74
C MET A 46 -10.29 -0.42 1.67
N SER A 47 -11.49 -0.68 1.14
CA SER A 47 -12.50 -1.44 1.87
C SER A 47 -11.97 -2.84 2.20
N ASN A 48 -11.95 -3.16 3.50
CA ASN A 48 -11.56 -4.48 3.96
C ASN A 48 -12.62 -5.02 4.93
N PHE A 49 -13.06 -6.26 4.70
CA PHE A 49 -14.12 -6.88 5.50
C PHE A 49 -13.65 -7.03 6.95
N GLY A 50 -14.39 -6.42 7.88
CA GLY A 50 -14.18 -6.55 9.33
C GLY A 50 -13.13 -5.64 9.96
N VAL A 51 -12.32 -4.89 9.18
CA VAL A 51 -11.27 -4.00 9.73
C VAL A 51 -11.54 -2.52 9.49
N GLY A 52 -12.44 -2.19 8.54
CA GLY A 52 -12.69 -0.81 8.11
C GLY A 52 -11.57 -0.28 7.20
N ARG A 53 -11.62 1.01 6.88
CA ARG A 53 -10.59 1.72 6.09
C ARG A 53 -10.07 2.93 6.85
N LEU A 54 -8.80 3.26 6.64
CA LEU A 54 -8.25 4.56 6.99
C LEU A 54 -8.75 5.61 6.00
N ASP A 55 -9.10 6.78 6.51
CA ASP A 55 -9.54 7.93 5.74
C ASP A 55 -8.35 8.82 5.35
N ASP A 56 -8.50 9.66 4.32
CA ASP A 56 -7.49 10.62 3.88
C ASP A 56 -7.04 11.56 5.02
N SER A 57 -7.90 11.81 6.01
CA SER A 57 -7.56 12.54 7.24
C SER A 57 -6.45 11.91 8.08
N PHE A 58 -6.14 10.63 7.88
CA PHE A 58 -4.99 9.96 8.48
C PHE A 58 -3.66 10.40 7.85
N ILE A 59 -3.68 11.00 6.65
CA ILE A 59 -2.48 11.45 5.95
C ILE A 59 -2.11 12.87 6.39
N PRO A 60 -0.83 13.15 6.75
CA PRO A 60 -0.38 14.51 6.97
C PRO A 60 -0.66 15.39 5.75
N ALA A 61 -1.17 16.61 5.96
CA ALA A 61 -1.69 17.46 4.90
C ALA A 61 -0.66 17.74 3.79
N GLU A 62 0.60 17.95 4.19
CA GLU A 62 1.75 18.16 3.31
C GLU A 62 2.14 16.94 2.47
N ARG A 63 1.66 15.74 2.84
CA ARG A 63 1.90 14.47 2.13
C ARG A 63 0.66 13.93 1.42
N LEU A 64 -0.47 14.65 1.45
CA LEU A 64 -1.72 14.17 0.84
C LEU A 64 -1.60 14.05 -0.69
N ALA A 65 -0.88 14.95 -1.34
CA ALA A 65 -0.64 14.88 -2.78
C ALA A 65 0.14 13.62 -3.16
N ASP A 66 1.20 13.30 -2.41
CA ASP A 66 2.00 12.09 -2.58
C ASP A 66 1.15 10.83 -2.39
N HIS A 67 0.32 10.79 -1.34
CA HIS A 67 -0.60 9.70 -1.10
C HIS A 67 -1.54 9.48 -2.30
N LYS A 68 -2.21 10.55 -2.75
CA LYS A 68 -3.13 10.49 -3.90
C LYS A 68 -2.43 10.02 -5.17
N HIS A 69 -1.19 10.45 -5.38
CA HIS A 69 -0.39 10.00 -6.51
C HIS A 69 -0.12 8.48 -6.46
N ILE A 70 0.29 7.93 -5.31
CA ILE A 70 0.50 6.49 -5.15
C ILE A 70 -0.82 5.72 -5.38
N MET A 71 -1.93 6.21 -4.82
CA MET A 71 -3.25 5.58 -4.97
C MET A 71 -3.72 5.58 -6.43
N SER A 72 -3.45 6.66 -7.17
CA SER A 72 -3.73 6.75 -8.60
C SER A 72 -2.91 5.73 -9.39
N LEU A 73 -1.59 5.65 -9.15
CA LEU A 73 -0.73 4.65 -9.80
C LEU A 73 -1.19 3.21 -9.52
N ARG A 74 -1.59 2.94 -8.26
CA ARG A 74 -2.17 1.65 -7.88
C ARG A 74 -3.41 1.33 -8.72
N SER A 75 -4.36 2.25 -8.80
CA SER A 75 -5.63 2.01 -9.49
C SER A 75 -5.48 1.93 -11.00
N THR A 76 -4.61 2.74 -11.61
CA THR A 76 -4.49 2.82 -13.08
C THR A 76 -3.52 1.80 -13.68
N PHE A 77 -2.48 1.40 -12.94
CA PHE A 77 -1.42 0.54 -13.47
C PHE A 77 -1.34 -0.82 -12.79
N TYR A 78 -1.35 -0.85 -11.45
CA TYR A 78 -0.87 -2.03 -10.73
C TYR A 78 -1.95 -2.99 -10.24
N ALA A 79 -3.14 -2.47 -9.90
CA ALA A 79 -4.23 -3.27 -9.35
C ALA A 79 -5.39 -3.45 -10.31
N HIS A 80 -5.64 -2.46 -11.17
CA HIS A 80 -6.58 -2.54 -12.27
C HIS A 80 -5.86 -2.06 -13.53
N SER A 81 -5.98 -2.81 -14.62
CA SER A 81 -5.60 -2.31 -15.94
C SER A 81 -6.80 -1.55 -16.48
N ASP A 82 -6.97 -0.30 -16.07
CA ASP A 82 -8.01 0.54 -16.67
C ASP A 82 -7.64 0.76 -18.13
N ALA A 83 -8.32 0.04 -19.03
CA ALA A 83 -8.08 0.10 -20.46
C ALA A 83 -8.58 1.41 -21.09
N ILE A 84 -9.33 2.24 -20.34
CA ILE A 84 -9.93 3.48 -20.83
C ILE A 84 -10.02 4.51 -19.69
N GLU A 85 -9.14 5.50 -19.70
CA GLU A 85 -9.46 6.94 -19.80
C GLU A 85 -8.18 7.81 -19.64
N PRO A 86 -7.96 8.81 -20.51
CA PRO A 86 -6.86 9.76 -20.36
C PRO A 86 -7.28 10.96 -19.52
N PRO A 87 -6.48 11.36 -18.52
CA PRO A 87 -6.44 12.77 -18.15
C PRO A 87 -5.01 13.29 -17.97
N SER A 88 -4.68 14.33 -18.74
CA SER A 88 -3.64 15.34 -18.45
C SER A 88 -2.17 14.90 -18.37
N SER A 89 -1.68 14.16 -19.36
CA SER A 89 -0.39 14.42 -20.00
C SER A 89 -0.44 13.75 -21.37
N ASN A 90 0.30 14.24 -22.37
CA ASN A 90 0.06 13.94 -23.79
C ASN A 90 0.26 12.46 -24.25
N GLN A 91 0.26 11.46 -23.35
CA GLN A 91 0.32 10.04 -23.71
C GLN A 91 -0.58 9.18 -22.80
N PRO A 92 -1.37 8.24 -23.37
CA PRO A 92 -2.13 7.27 -22.60
C PRO A 92 -1.21 6.29 -21.85
N SER A 93 -1.56 6.03 -20.59
CA SER A 93 -0.91 5.13 -19.63
C SER A 93 -0.62 3.72 -20.15
N ASN A 94 -1.59 3.17 -20.88
CA ASN A 94 -1.46 1.99 -21.72
C ASN A 94 -2.12 2.37 -23.04
N ALA A 95 -1.34 2.44 -24.12
CA ALA A 95 -1.87 2.78 -25.43
C ALA A 95 -1.75 1.58 -26.36
N ILE A 96 -2.84 1.20 -27.02
CA ILE A 96 -2.72 0.41 -28.25
C ILE A 96 -2.25 1.40 -29.33
N ILE A 97 -0.95 1.35 -29.65
CA ILE A 97 -0.39 2.08 -30.79
C ILE A 97 -0.75 1.30 -32.04
N VAL A 98 -1.53 1.94 -32.91
CA VAL A 98 -1.77 1.45 -34.26
C VAL A 98 -0.80 2.16 -35.19
N PHE A 99 -0.01 1.40 -35.95
CA PHE A 99 0.87 1.94 -36.98
C PHE A 99 0.81 1.09 -38.23
N ALA A 100 0.90 1.72 -39.40
CA ALA A 100 0.94 1.02 -40.68
C ALA A 100 2.39 0.70 -41.05
N LYS A 101 2.68 -0.55 -41.42
CA LYS A 101 3.98 -0.99 -41.95
C LYS A 101 3.74 -1.89 -43.15
N ASP A 102 4.40 -1.58 -44.28
CA ASP A 102 4.28 -2.31 -45.55
C ASP A 102 2.83 -2.46 -46.07
N GLY A 103 1.97 -1.48 -45.76
CA GLY A 103 0.56 -1.48 -46.16
C GLY A 103 -0.37 -2.25 -45.22
N GLU A 104 0.14 -2.87 -44.16
CA GLU A 104 -0.66 -3.57 -43.15
C GLU A 104 -0.71 -2.78 -41.83
N LEU A 105 -1.88 -2.82 -41.19
CA LEU A 105 -2.05 -2.27 -39.84
C LEU A 105 -1.41 -3.22 -38.82
N GLN A 106 -0.49 -2.68 -38.01
CA GLN A 106 0.12 -3.35 -36.88
C GLN A 106 -0.34 -2.69 -35.58
N PHE A 107 -0.48 -3.53 -34.55
CA PHE A 107 -0.87 -3.12 -33.21
C PHE A 107 0.31 -3.39 -32.27
N ALA A 108 0.76 -2.37 -31.55
CA ALA A 108 1.72 -2.51 -30.45
C ALA A 108 1.09 -1.99 -29.17
N LEU A 109 1.29 -2.73 -28.07
CA LEU A 109 0.95 -2.22 -26.75
C LEU A 109 2.12 -1.34 -26.28
N HIS A 110 1.86 -0.07 -26.04
CA HIS A 110 2.76 0.80 -25.30
C HIS A 110 2.43 0.69 -23.83
N GLU A 111 3.13 -0.22 -23.16
CA GLU A 111 3.22 -0.21 -21.70
C GLU A 111 4.19 0.92 -21.32
N MET A 112 3.78 1.80 -20.42
CA MET A 112 4.74 2.70 -19.78
C MET A 112 5.77 1.85 -19.01
N LYS A 113 6.89 1.55 -19.67
CA LYS A 113 8.09 0.95 -19.07
C LYS A 113 8.94 1.97 -18.32
N THR A 114 8.50 3.22 -18.25
CA THR A 114 9.16 4.25 -17.46
C THR A 114 9.19 3.80 -16.01
N LEU A 115 10.40 3.50 -15.51
CA LEU A 115 10.64 3.32 -14.07
C LEU A 115 9.88 4.42 -13.34
N PRO A 116 8.89 4.13 -12.50
CA PRO A 116 8.42 5.16 -11.62
C PRO A 116 9.59 5.44 -10.68
N PRO A 117 10.04 6.69 -10.50
CA PRO A 117 10.85 7.10 -9.37
C PRO A 117 10.10 6.95 -8.02
N GLY A 118 9.01 6.17 -7.98
CA GLY A 118 8.10 6.04 -6.86
C GLY A 118 8.55 5.07 -5.78
N LEU A 119 9.61 4.26 -5.97
CA LEU A 119 10.08 3.35 -4.92
C LEU A 119 10.49 4.11 -3.64
N PRO A 120 11.35 5.15 -3.71
CA PRO A 120 11.63 6.01 -2.55
C PRO A 120 10.36 6.64 -1.98
N LEU A 121 9.45 7.13 -2.82
CA LEU A 121 8.21 7.76 -2.39
C LEU A 121 7.31 6.81 -1.59
N VAL A 122 7.11 5.58 -2.09
CA VAL A 122 6.32 4.54 -1.40
C VAL A 122 6.99 4.15 -0.09
N ILE A 123 8.32 4.03 -0.06
CA ILE A 123 9.07 3.76 1.18
C ILE A 123 8.84 4.88 2.20
N ASP A 124 9.02 6.13 1.80
CA ASP A 124 8.94 7.28 2.71
C ASP A 124 7.52 7.48 3.23
N MET A 125 6.52 7.35 2.36
CA MET A 125 5.11 7.38 2.76
C MET A 125 4.77 6.22 3.69
N SER A 126 5.23 5.00 3.39
CA SER A 126 4.97 3.84 4.24
C SER A 126 5.62 3.98 5.61
N ARG A 127 6.85 4.49 5.69
CA ARG A 127 7.55 4.72 6.97
C ARG A 127 6.83 5.76 7.83
N LEU A 128 6.44 6.88 7.22
CA LEU A 128 5.70 7.94 7.90
C LEU A 128 4.38 7.40 8.48
N LEU A 129 3.61 6.69 7.67
CA LEU A 129 2.29 6.20 8.07
C LEU A 129 2.39 4.99 9.01
N LEU A 130 3.47 4.20 8.94
CA LEU A 130 3.78 3.15 9.90
C LEU A 130 4.03 3.74 11.29
N ALA A 131 4.87 4.78 11.39
CA ALA A 131 5.14 5.45 12.66
C ALA A 131 3.84 6.03 13.25
N LYS A 132 3.06 6.76 12.44
CA LYS A 132 1.77 7.30 12.86
C LYS A 132 0.78 6.21 13.32
N ALA A 133 0.74 5.07 12.63
CA ALA A 133 -0.12 3.95 13.01
C ALA A 133 0.31 3.27 14.32
N HIS A 134 1.61 3.26 14.62
CA HIS A 134 2.13 2.83 15.92
C HIS A 134 1.71 3.80 17.03
N ASP A 135 1.90 5.10 16.83
CA ASP A 135 1.51 6.12 17.81
C ASP A 135 0.01 6.03 18.15
N GLU A 136 -0.86 5.92 17.13
CA GLU A 136 -2.30 5.76 17.36
C GLU A 136 -2.66 4.43 18.05
N ALA A 137 -1.94 3.34 17.76
CA ALA A 137 -2.14 2.07 18.45
C ALA A 137 -1.78 2.17 19.94
N GLU A 138 -0.68 2.86 20.27
CA GLU A 138 -0.28 3.13 21.65
C GLU A 138 -1.30 4.04 22.37
N GLU A 139 -1.80 5.07 21.70
CA GLU A 139 -2.86 5.92 22.25
C GLU A 139 -4.15 5.14 22.55
N ILE A 140 -4.56 4.25 21.64
CA ILE A 140 -5.73 3.39 21.85
C ILE A 140 -5.49 2.48 23.05
N ALA A 141 -4.34 1.80 23.12
CA ALA A 141 -3.97 0.94 24.24
C ALA A 141 -3.98 1.71 25.58
N ALA A 142 -3.45 2.94 25.58
CA ALA A 142 -3.49 3.83 26.72
C ALA A 142 -4.93 4.19 27.15
N LYS A 143 -5.81 4.53 26.20
CA LYS A 143 -7.21 4.90 26.45
C LYS A 143 -8.02 3.74 27.05
N ILE A 144 -7.73 2.51 26.65
CA ILE A 144 -8.40 1.31 27.18
C ILE A 144 -7.74 0.75 28.45
N GLY A 145 -6.78 1.48 29.04
CA GLY A 145 -6.20 1.12 30.34
C GLY A 145 -5.14 0.02 30.31
N LEU A 146 -4.59 -0.32 29.13
CA LEU A 146 -3.46 -1.25 29.01
C LEU A 146 -2.12 -0.60 29.37
N LYS A 147 -2.04 0.08 30.52
CA LYS A 147 -0.81 0.72 30.98
C LYS A 147 -0.17 -0.02 32.16
N ALA A 148 0.99 -0.60 31.85
CA ALA A 148 2.04 -1.11 32.74
C ALA A 148 1.67 -2.28 33.68
N ASN A 149 2.68 -3.12 33.94
CA ASN A 149 2.61 -4.34 34.78
C ASN A 149 1.76 -5.49 34.22
N ILE A 150 1.66 -5.62 32.90
CA ILE A 150 1.18 -6.86 32.28
C ILE A 150 2.36 -7.86 32.30
N PRO A 151 2.23 -9.04 32.91
CA PRO A 151 3.28 -10.05 32.89
C PRO A 151 3.67 -10.45 31.46
N ASP A 152 4.90 -10.94 31.28
CA ASP A 152 5.31 -11.50 29.99
C ASP A 152 4.38 -12.66 29.59
N GLY A 153 3.84 -12.62 28.38
CA GLY A 153 2.90 -13.62 27.89
C GLY A 153 2.24 -13.22 26.57
N VAL A 154 1.50 -14.14 25.96
CA VAL A 154 0.66 -13.88 24.79
C VAL A 154 -0.77 -13.73 25.28
N TYR A 155 -1.45 -12.65 24.86
CA TYR A 155 -2.82 -12.34 25.29
C TYR A 155 -3.71 -12.10 24.06
N HIS A 156 -4.94 -12.57 24.14
CA HIS A 156 -6.04 -12.10 23.31
C HIS A 156 -6.66 -10.86 23.95
N LEU A 157 -6.90 -9.83 23.14
CA LEU A 157 -7.69 -8.67 23.55
C LEU A 157 -9.17 -9.05 23.50
N ASN A 158 -9.82 -9.06 24.65
CA ASN A 158 -11.27 -9.24 24.73
C ASN A 158 -11.95 -7.93 24.33
N LEU A 159 -12.73 -7.97 23.26
CA LEU A 159 -13.50 -6.83 22.74
C LEU A 159 -15.01 -7.02 22.89
N ALA A 160 -15.47 -8.08 23.59
CA ALA A 160 -16.88 -8.32 23.83
C ALA A 160 -17.41 -7.50 25.02
N ASP A 161 -18.68 -7.10 24.98
CA ASP A 161 -19.39 -6.39 26.07
C ASP A 161 -19.66 -7.26 27.33
N GLU A 162 -19.10 -8.47 27.38
CA GLU A 162 -19.19 -9.35 28.55
C GLU A 162 -18.19 -8.91 29.64
N PRO A 163 -18.47 -9.16 30.93
CA PRO A 163 -17.65 -8.73 32.06
C PRO A 163 -16.28 -9.43 32.17
N ALA A 164 -15.78 -10.02 31.09
CA ALA A 164 -14.50 -10.71 31.06
C ALA A 164 -13.31 -9.73 31.03
N PRO A 165 -12.14 -10.12 31.58
CA PRO A 165 -10.94 -9.29 31.56
C PRO A 165 -10.56 -8.84 30.15
N LEU A 166 -10.08 -7.60 30.04
CA LEU A 166 -9.66 -7.00 28.77
C LEU A 166 -8.54 -7.81 28.08
N LEU A 167 -7.66 -8.44 28.84
CA LEU A 167 -6.65 -9.36 28.35
C LEU A 167 -6.95 -10.78 28.83
N VAL A 168 -7.05 -11.71 27.89
CA VAL A 168 -7.23 -13.14 28.16
C VAL A 168 -5.95 -13.85 27.71
N PRO A 169 -5.26 -14.63 28.56
CA PRO A 169 -4.09 -15.39 28.13
C PRO A 169 -4.42 -16.25 26.92
N ALA A 170 -3.56 -16.21 25.90
CA ALA A 170 -3.63 -17.14 24.79
C ALA A 170 -3.12 -18.49 25.30
N ASN A 171 -3.97 -19.53 25.25
CA ASN A 171 -3.52 -20.90 25.49
C ASN A 171 -2.59 -21.28 24.34
N VAL A 172 -1.28 -21.31 24.61
CA VAL A 172 -0.24 -21.83 23.71
C VAL A 172 0.00 -23.29 24.05
#